data_AF-A0A6S6G4F6-F1
#
_entry.id   AF-A0A6S6G4F6-F1
#
_cell.length_a   1.000
_cell.length_b   1.000
_cell.length_c   1.000
_cell.angle_alpha   90.00
_cell.angle_beta   90.00
_cell.angle_gamma   90.00
#
_symmetry.space_group_name_H-M   'P 1'
#
loop_
_entity.id
_entity.type
_entity.pdbx_description
1 polymer ?
#
loop_
_entity_poly.entity_id
_entity_poly.type
_entity_poly.pdbx_seq_one_letter_code
_entity_poly.pdbx_strand_id
1 'polypeptide(L)'
;MSPRDGARSAGPLQYGIVELAALATAVRLMAAFMVPSLAARYVVERWDTLTPALLAGAQAALPASYLARRPLGDETVIVIEASALADLGRQGRHDERYTGMLGELSAVGSAALQNAVRRIGGAALVVDTTGYMPGVVQGFAWETMATEDELAHELDGLRFSV
;
A
#
# COMPACT_ATOMS: atom_id res chain seq x y z
N MET A 1 -29.49 14.12 36.30
CA MET A 1 -29.38 14.20 34.83
C MET A 1 -28.00 14.75 34.52
N SER A 2 -27.02 13.87 34.30
CA SER A 2 -25.63 14.27 34.01
C SER A 2 -25.40 14.16 32.51
N PRO A 3 -24.92 15.21 31.82
CA PRO A 3 -24.36 15.07 30.50
C PRO A 3 -22.95 14.51 30.69
N ARG A 4 -22.77 13.21 30.42
CA ARG A 4 -21.43 12.60 30.34
C ARG A 4 -20.94 12.70 28.90
N ASP A 5 -19.75 13.28 28.79
CA ASP A 5 -18.71 12.97 27.82
C ASP A 5 -18.94 13.40 26.36
N GLY A 6 -18.89 14.71 26.15
CA GLY A 6 -18.40 15.31 24.90
C GLY A 6 -16.88 15.15 24.76
N ALA A 7 -16.40 13.90 24.74
CA ALA A 7 -14.98 13.58 24.61
C ALA A 7 -14.71 12.84 23.30
N ARG A 8 -14.68 13.57 22.19
CA ARG A 8 -13.77 13.29 21.08
C ARG A 8 -13.23 14.61 20.54
N SER A 9 -12.34 15.21 21.30
CA SER A 9 -11.28 16.03 20.69
C SER A 9 -10.35 15.03 20.00
N ALA A 10 -10.67 14.63 18.77
CA ALA A 10 -9.71 13.97 17.91
C ALA A 10 -8.63 15.02 17.63
N GLY A 11 -7.47 14.88 18.26
CA GLY A 11 -6.29 15.62 17.83
C GLY A 11 -6.04 15.35 16.33
N PRO A 12 -5.27 16.21 15.64
CA PRO A 12 -4.91 15.96 14.25
C PRO A 12 -4.37 14.52 14.12
N LEU A 13 -4.85 13.77 13.12
CA LEU A 13 -4.29 12.45 12.83
C LEU A 13 -2.77 12.62 12.71
N GLN A 14 -2.02 11.89 13.53
CA GLN A 14 -0.55 11.93 13.50
C GLN A 14 0.03 11.30 12.22
N TYR A 15 -0.82 10.74 11.37
CA TYR A 15 -0.46 9.97 10.18
C TYR A 15 -1.34 10.41 9.01
N GLY A 16 -0.72 10.76 7.89
CA GLY A 16 -1.37 11.10 6.63
C GLY A 16 -1.68 9.87 5.78
N ILE A 17 -2.20 10.08 4.57
CA ILE A 17 -2.53 8.98 3.66
C ILE A 17 -1.29 8.16 3.28
N VAL A 18 -0.13 8.80 3.19
CA VAL A 18 1.15 8.15 2.89
C VAL A 18 1.46 7.08 3.94
N GLU A 19 1.47 7.45 5.21
CA GLU A 19 1.81 6.55 6.31
C GLU A 19 0.76 5.44 6.47
N LEU A 20 -0.53 5.76 6.29
CA LEU A 20 -1.61 4.78 6.34
C LEU A 20 -1.52 3.78 5.19
N ALA A 21 -1.22 4.23 3.98
CA ALA A 21 -1.04 3.36 2.81
C ALA A 21 0.21 2.48 2.95
N ALA A 22 1.31 3.04 3.45
CA ALA A 22 2.54 2.31 3.74
C ALA A 22 2.29 1.20 4.78
N LEU A 23 1.61 1.53 5.89
CA LEU A 23 1.25 0.58 6.93
C LEU A 23 0.31 -0.51 6.40
N ALA A 24 -0.75 -0.14 5.69
CA ALA A 24 -1.70 -1.09 5.12
C ALA A 24 -1.02 -2.04 4.15
N THR A 25 -0.11 -1.53 3.30
CA THR A 25 0.69 -2.34 2.38
C THR A 25 1.58 -3.32 3.14
N ALA A 26 2.30 -2.86 4.17
CA ALA A 26 3.12 -3.74 5.01
C ALA A 26 2.29 -4.85 5.67
N VAL A 27 1.10 -4.51 6.20
CA VAL A 27 0.17 -5.50 6.77
C VAL A 27 -0.29 -6.51 5.74
N ARG A 28 -0.58 -6.08 4.50
CA ARG A 28 -0.97 -7.00 3.41
C ARG A 28 0.18 -7.93 3.02
N LEU A 29 1.41 -7.44 2.98
CA LEU A 29 2.60 -8.27 2.75
C LEU A 29 2.78 -9.30 3.88
N MET A 30 2.62 -8.89 5.14
CA MET A 30 2.70 -9.79 6.28
C MET A 30 1.59 -10.85 6.29
N ALA A 31 0.37 -10.47 5.92
CA ALA A 31 -0.76 -11.40 5.77
C ALA A 31 -0.51 -12.42 4.65
N ALA A 32 0.32 -12.08 3.66
CA ALA A 32 0.82 -12.97 2.63
C ALA A 32 2.11 -13.70 3.03
N PHE A 33 2.32 -13.91 4.34
CA PHE A 33 3.43 -14.66 4.95
C PHE A 33 4.82 -14.02 4.83
N MET A 34 4.92 -12.73 4.50
CA MET A 34 6.18 -12.00 4.58
C MET A 34 6.52 -11.66 6.04
N VAL A 35 7.78 -11.76 6.43
CA VAL A 35 8.21 -11.35 7.78
C VAL A 35 8.13 -9.81 7.95
N PRO A 36 7.85 -9.28 9.15
CA PRO A 36 7.60 -7.85 9.34
C PRO A 36 8.74 -6.92 8.89
N SER A 37 9.98 -7.28 9.21
CA SER A 37 11.17 -6.49 8.84
C SER A 37 11.34 -6.37 7.33
N LEU A 38 10.98 -7.41 6.60
CA LEU A 38 11.06 -7.41 5.15
C LEU A 38 9.88 -6.66 4.51
N ALA A 39 8.67 -6.84 5.04
CA ALA A 39 7.51 -6.07 4.59
C ALA A 39 7.78 -4.55 4.69
N ALA A 40 8.37 -4.12 5.81
CA ALA A 40 8.81 -2.74 5.99
C ALA A 40 9.89 -2.34 4.96
N ARG A 41 10.91 -3.16 4.72
CA ARG A 41 11.93 -2.89 3.68
C ARG A 41 11.32 -2.75 2.29
N TYR A 42 10.40 -3.63 1.88
CA TYR A 42 9.73 -3.51 0.58
C TYR A 42 8.96 -2.20 0.46
N VAL A 43 8.20 -1.84 1.50
CA VAL A 43 7.43 -0.59 1.48
C VAL A 43 8.34 0.63 1.37
N VAL A 44 9.46 0.65 2.09
CA VAL A 44 10.41 1.78 2.07
C VAL A 44 11.25 1.80 0.78
N GLU A 45 11.90 0.69 0.43
CA GLU A 45 12.85 0.64 -0.68
C GLU A 45 12.20 0.54 -2.06
N ARG A 46 10.93 0.10 -2.14
CA ARG A 46 10.18 -0.04 -3.40
C ARG A 46 8.97 0.89 -3.48
N TRP A 47 8.94 1.95 -2.67
CA TRP A 47 7.81 2.88 -2.61
C TRP A 47 7.41 3.43 -3.98
N ASP A 48 8.37 3.90 -4.77
CA ASP A 48 8.15 4.44 -6.10
C ASP A 48 7.43 3.48 -7.07
N THR A 49 7.63 2.17 -6.86
CA THR A 49 6.97 1.13 -7.68
C THR A 49 5.60 0.75 -7.11
N LEU A 50 5.42 0.84 -5.79
CA LEU A 50 4.17 0.53 -5.11
C LEU A 50 3.12 1.64 -5.33
N THR A 51 3.52 2.89 -5.16
CA THR A 51 2.65 4.06 -5.13
C THR A 51 1.69 4.18 -6.33
N PRO A 52 2.14 4.04 -7.59
CA PRO A 52 1.23 4.08 -8.74
C PRO A 52 0.11 3.04 -8.62
N ALA A 53 0.44 1.83 -8.14
CA ALA A 53 -0.54 0.77 -7.96
C ALA A 53 -1.48 0.99 -6.78
N LEU A 54 -0.98 1.61 -5.71
CA LEU A 54 -1.81 2.01 -4.57
C LEU A 54 -2.85 3.06 -4.98
N LEU A 55 -2.42 4.07 -5.76
CA LEU A 55 -3.32 5.09 -6.32
C LEU A 55 -4.34 4.47 -7.28
N ALA A 56 -3.90 3.64 -8.22
CA ALA A 56 -4.80 2.95 -9.14
C ALA A 56 -5.84 2.09 -8.38
N GLY A 57 -5.41 1.38 -7.33
CA GLY A 57 -6.30 0.60 -6.48
C GLY A 57 -7.31 1.43 -5.70
N ALA A 58 -6.96 2.66 -5.36
CA ALA A 58 -7.83 3.59 -4.64
C ALA A 58 -8.92 4.23 -5.51
N GLN A 59 -8.86 4.08 -6.84
CA GLN A 59 -9.64 4.86 -7.81
C GLN A 59 -11.13 4.99 -7.46
N ALA A 60 -11.78 3.91 -6.98
CA ALA A 60 -13.20 3.91 -6.61
C ALA A 60 -13.55 4.81 -5.42
N ALA A 61 -12.57 5.21 -4.61
CA ALA A 61 -12.73 6.10 -3.47
C ALA A 61 -12.19 7.52 -3.73
N LEU A 62 -11.58 7.78 -4.89
CA LEU A 62 -11.02 9.08 -5.19
C LEU A 62 -12.10 10.06 -5.68
N PRO A 63 -12.01 11.35 -5.31
CA PRO A 63 -12.93 12.36 -5.83
C PRO A 63 -12.83 12.48 -7.36
N ALA A 64 -13.96 12.72 -8.01
CA ALA A 64 -14.00 12.87 -9.48
C ALA A 64 -13.12 14.02 -9.97
N SER A 65 -13.01 15.12 -9.20
CA SER A 65 -12.13 16.25 -9.53
C SER A 65 -10.65 15.87 -9.50
N TYR A 66 -10.25 14.92 -8.65
CA TYR A 66 -8.89 14.42 -8.58
C TYR A 66 -8.58 13.60 -9.85
N LEU A 67 -9.46 12.65 -10.18
CA LEU A 67 -9.31 11.79 -11.37
C LEU A 67 -9.31 12.59 -12.67
N ALA A 68 -10.13 13.65 -12.77
CA ALA A 68 -10.16 14.53 -13.94
C ALA A 68 -8.83 15.26 -14.18
N ARG A 69 -8.11 15.61 -13.11
CA ARG A 69 -6.79 16.25 -13.19
C ARG A 69 -5.65 15.26 -13.40
N ARG A 70 -5.83 14.03 -12.92
CA ARG A 70 -4.78 13.01 -12.80
C ARG A 70 -5.31 11.65 -13.24
N PRO A 71 -5.24 11.32 -14.54
CA PRO A 71 -5.53 9.97 -14.99
C PRO A 71 -4.55 8.99 -14.33
N LEU A 72 -5.10 7.90 -13.83
CA LEU A 72 -4.36 6.80 -13.22
C LEU A 72 -4.21 5.66 -14.23
N GLY A 73 -3.15 4.86 -14.08
CA GLY A 73 -2.99 3.63 -14.85
C GLY A 73 -3.94 2.53 -14.38
N ASP A 74 -3.89 1.38 -15.05
CA ASP A 74 -4.71 0.20 -14.73
C ASP A 74 -3.97 -0.81 -13.83
N GLU A 75 -2.76 -0.47 -13.37
CA GLU A 75 -1.92 -1.37 -12.61
C GLU A 75 -2.35 -1.47 -11.14
N THR A 76 -3.35 -2.29 -10.83
CA THR A 76 -3.86 -2.44 -9.45
C THR A 76 -3.29 -3.66 -8.71
N VAL A 77 -2.42 -4.45 -9.34
CA VAL A 77 -1.90 -5.68 -8.76
C VAL A 77 -0.38 -5.62 -8.65
N ILE A 78 0.12 -5.80 -7.43
CA ILE A 78 1.54 -5.90 -7.13
C ILE A 78 1.94 -7.38 -7.14
N VAL A 79 2.98 -7.71 -7.90
CA VAL A 79 3.56 -9.05 -7.99
C VAL A 79 5.00 -8.99 -7.51
N ILE A 80 5.33 -9.82 -6.53
CA ILE A 80 6.66 -9.91 -5.91
C ILE A 80 7.20 -11.32 -6.11
N GLU A 81 8.45 -11.43 -6.56
CA GLU A 81 9.14 -12.70 -6.72
C GLU A 81 9.26 -13.49 -5.41
N ALA A 82 8.88 -14.78 -5.43
CA ALA A 82 8.94 -15.63 -4.25
C ALA A 82 10.33 -16.21 -3.94
N SER A 83 11.32 -16.10 -4.83
CA SER A 83 12.71 -16.47 -4.50
C SER A 83 13.22 -15.67 -3.29
N ALA A 84 12.83 -14.40 -3.21
CA ALA A 84 13.02 -13.54 -2.04
C ALA A 84 12.35 -14.10 -0.78
N LEU A 85 11.23 -14.82 -0.89
CA LEU A 85 10.53 -15.45 0.24
C LEU A 85 11.14 -16.79 0.64
N ALA A 86 11.62 -17.58 -0.33
CA ALA A 86 12.20 -18.91 -0.11
C ALA A 86 13.58 -18.87 0.56
N ASP A 87 14.38 -17.84 0.32
CA ASP A 87 15.66 -17.63 1.01
C ASP A 87 15.46 -17.21 2.47
N LEU A 88 14.36 -16.51 2.79
CA LEU A 88 14.01 -16.14 4.17
C LEU A 88 13.51 -17.30 5.01
N GLY A 89 12.79 -18.26 4.43
CA GLY A 89 12.39 -19.47 5.17
C GLY A 89 13.62 -20.26 5.67
N ARG A 90 14.76 -20.12 4.99
CA ARG A 90 16.06 -20.67 5.40
C ARG A 90 16.80 -19.73 6.37
N GLN A 91 16.83 -18.42 6.13
CA GLN A 91 17.58 -17.46 6.96
C GLN A 91 16.88 -17.08 8.27
N GLY A 92 15.54 -17.04 8.31
CA GLY A 92 14.73 -16.71 9.49
C GLY A 92 14.82 -17.73 10.62
N ARG A 93 15.43 -18.90 10.37
CA ARG A 93 15.85 -19.83 11.43
C ARG A 93 17.06 -19.34 12.23
N HIS A 94 17.73 -18.28 11.78
CA HIS A 94 18.99 -17.77 12.35
C HIS A 94 18.93 -16.34 12.90
N ASP A 95 17.74 -15.73 13.02
CA ASP A 95 17.50 -14.49 13.79
C ASP A 95 18.28 -13.23 13.34
N GLU A 96 18.89 -13.27 12.15
CA GLU A 96 19.61 -12.12 11.58
C GLU A 96 18.71 -11.32 10.62
N ARG A 97 18.78 -9.99 10.74
CA ARG A 97 18.15 -9.04 9.80
C ARG A 97 18.56 -9.42 8.38
N TYR A 98 17.61 -9.82 7.54
CA TYR A 98 17.90 -10.08 6.14
C TYR A 98 18.36 -8.79 5.46
N THR A 99 19.65 -8.72 5.11
CA THR A 99 20.30 -7.61 4.38
C THR A 99 20.50 -7.94 2.91
N GLY A 100 19.98 -9.07 2.43
CA GLY A 100 20.06 -9.46 1.03
C GLY A 100 19.25 -8.55 0.10
N MET A 101 19.45 -8.75 -1.20
CA MET A 101 18.74 -8.03 -2.26
C MET A 101 17.24 -8.33 -2.20
N LEU A 102 16.40 -7.31 -2.28
CA LEU A 102 14.96 -7.50 -2.43
C LEU A 102 14.65 -8.12 -3.79
N GLY A 103 13.73 -9.08 -3.81
CA GLY A 103 13.23 -9.69 -5.04
C GLY A 103 12.62 -8.67 -5.99
N GLU A 104 12.44 -9.09 -7.24
CA GLU A 104 11.82 -8.24 -8.23
C GLU A 104 10.35 -7.96 -7.85
N LEU A 105 9.95 -6.70 -8.01
CA LEU A 105 8.60 -6.21 -7.77
C LEU A 105 8.09 -5.55 -9.04
N SER A 106 6.87 -5.89 -9.42
CA SER A 106 6.19 -5.26 -10.56
C SER A 106 4.75 -4.93 -10.22
N ALA A 107 4.29 -3.77 -10.68
CA ALA A 107 2.87 -3.40 -10.71
C ALA A 107 2.30 -3.75 -12.08
N VAL A 108 1.16 -4.42 -12.12
CA VAL A 108 0.50 -4.86 -13.34
C VAL A 108 -1.02 -4.73 -13.25
N GLY A 109 -1.68 -4.55 -14.38
CA GLY A 109 -3.13 -4.69 -14.46
C GLY A 109 -3.57 -6.14 -14.27
N SER A 110 -4.81 -6.33 -13.79
CA SER A 110 -5.38 -7.66 -13.52
C SER A 110 -5.32 -8.60 -14.73
N ALA A 111 -5.49 -8.07 -15.95
CA ALA A 111 -5.39 -8.82 -17.21
C ALA A 111 -3.97 -9.33 -17.49
N ALA A 112 -2.93 -8.64 -17.00
CA ALA A 112 -1.53 -8.99 -17.21
C ALA A 112 -0.95 -9.89 -16.09
N LEU A 113 -1.70 -10.12 -15.00
CA LEU A 113 -1.25 -10.86 -13.82
C LEU A 113 -0.63 -12.23 -14.16
N GLN A 114 -1.32 -13.04 -14.97
CA GLN A 114 -0.84 -14.38 -15.33
C GLN A 114 0.51 -14.34 -16.06
N ASN A 115 0.70 -13.35 -16.93
CA ASN A 115 1.96 -13.17 -17.65
C ASN A 115 3.06 -12.67 -16.71
N ALA A 116 2.74 -11.80 -15.76
CA ALA A 116 3.67 -11.33 -14.75
C ALA A 116 4.19 -12.47 -13.86
N VAL A 117 3.30 -13.30 -13.33
CA VAL A 117 3.66 -14.47 -12.49
C VAL A 117 4.54 -15.46 -13.27
N ARG A 118 4.24 -15.69 -14.55
CA ARG A 118 5.06 -16.56 -15.41
C ARG A 118 6.47 -16.03 -15.64
N ARG A 119 6.62 -14.72 -15.88
CA ARG A 119 7.94 -14.08 -16.07
C ARG A 119 8.85 -14.24 -14.85
N ILE A 120 8.25 -14.24 -13.67
CA ILE A 120 8.93 -14.31 -12.37
C ILE A 120 9.25 -15.78 -11.96
N GLY A 121 9.01 -16.75 -12.85
CA GLY A 121 9.37 -18.16 -12.59
C GLY A 121 8.33 -18.94 -11.79
N GLY A 122 7.09 -18.45 -11.70
CA GLY A 122 5.91 -19.21 -11.27
C GLY A 122 5.52 -19.08 -9.81
N ALA A 123 6.47 -18.90 -8.89
CA ALA A 123 6.16 -18.61 -7.48
C ALA A 123 6.23 -17.10 -7.24
N ALA A 124 5.11 -16.50 -6.87
CA ALA A 124 5.02 -15.06 -6.60
C ALA A 124 4.03 -14.78 -5.47
N LEU A 125 4.29 -13.71 -4.73
CA LEU A 125 3.33 -13.08 -3.84
C LEU A 125 2.55 -12.04 -4.65
N VAL A 126 1.24 -12.07 -4.54
CA VAL A 126 0.33 -11.19 -5.28
C VAL A 126 -0.50 -10.38 -4.29
N VAL A 127 -0.48 -9.07 -4.43
CA VAL A 127 -1.30 -8.13 -3.64
C VAL A 127 -2.19 -7.33 -4.58
N ASP A 128 -3.50 -7.45 -4.41
CA ASP A 128 -4.49 -6.60 -5.08
C ASP A 128 -4.76 -5.35 -4.22
N THR A 129 -4.44 -4.18 -4.76
CA THR A 129 -4.58 -2.90 -4.06
C THR A 129 -6.02 -2.44 -3.97
N THR A 130 -6.89 -2.89 -4.88
CA THR A 130 -8.34 -2.59 -4.84
C THR A 130 -9.02 -3.17 -3.61
N GLY A 131 -8.46 -4.24 -3.04
CA GLY A 131 -8.98 -4.91 -1.86
C GLY A 131 -8.79 -4.15 -0.54
N TYR A 132 -8.05 -3.03 -0.52
CA TYR A 132 -7.83 -2.27 0.72
C TYR A 132 -7.65 -0.76 0.56
N MET A 133 -7.07 -0.28 -0.54
CA MET A 133 -6.81 1.15 -0.71
C MET A 133 -8.07 2.02 -0.66
N PRO A 134 -9.23 1.62 -1.23
CA PRO A 134 -10.47 2.37 -1.07
C PRO A 134 -10.84 2.58 0.41
N GLY A 135 -10.65 1.55 1.25
CA GLY A 135 -10.92 1.63 2.68
C GLY A 135 -9.96 2.55 3.43
N VAL A 136 -8.67 2.58 3.02
CA VAL A 136 -7.69 3.52 3.59
C VAL A 136 -8.09 4.97 3.30
N VAL A 137 -8.42 5.27 2.05
CA VAL A 137 -8.82 6.63 1.63
C VAL A 137 -10.12 7.06 2.30
N GLN A 138 -11.15 6.21 2.29
CA GLN A 138 -12.44 6.52 2.91
C GLN A 138 -12.31 6.69 4.42
N GLY A 139 -11.53 5.81 5.07
CA GLY A 139 -11.26 5.91 6.51
C GLY A 139 -10.56 7.22 6.87
N PHE A 140 -9.55 7.62 6.09
CA PHE A 140 -8.88 8.91 6.29
C PHE A 140 -9.85 10.08 6.13
N ALA A 141 -10.60 10.13 5.03
CA ALA A 141 -11.55 11.23 4.76
C ALA A 141 -12.62 11.34 5.85
N TRP A 142 -13.12 10.20 6.34
CA TRP A 142 -14.12 10.16 7.40
C TRP A 142 -13.57 10.67 8.74
N GLU A 143 -12.42 10.15 9.17
CA GLU A 143 -11.85 10.45 10.50
C GLU A 143 -11.31 11.89 10.60
N THR A 144 -10.82 12.45 9.49
CA THR A 144 -10.36 13.84 9.43
C THR A 144 -11.47 14.85 9.15
N MET A 145 -12.64 14.39 8.71
CA MET A 145 -13.63 15.23 8.04
C MET A 145 -13.01 16.07 6.91
N ALA A 146 -12.00 15.52 6.21
CA ALA A 146 -11.26 16.24 5.18
C ALA A 146 -12.19 16.72 4.06
N THR A 147 -11.97 17.96 3.66
CA THR A 147 -12.51 18.50 2.41
C THR A 147 -11.89 17.81 1.21
N GLU A 148 -12.52 17.95 0.04
CA GLU A 148 -12.02 17.37 -1.20
C GLU A 148 -10.62 17.91 -1.57
N ASP A 149 -10.34 19.18 -1.27
CA ASP A 149 -9.05 19.81 -1.52
C ASP A 149 -7.95 19.30 -0.58
N GLU A 150 -8.27 19.12 0.71
CA GLU A 150 -7.34 18.54 1.69
C GLU A 150 -7.02 17.08 1.35
N LEU A 151 -8.04 16.31 0.97
CA LEU A 151 -7.87 14.94 0.51
C LEU A 151 -6.99 14.88 -0.75
N ALA A 152 -7.22 15.76 -1.72
CA ALA A 152 -6.41 15.84 -2.92
C ALA A 152 -4.94 16.19 -2.62
N HIS A 153 -4.70 17.07 -1.66
CA HIS A 153 -3.34 17.43 -1.22
C HIS A 153 -2.60 16.23 -0.61
N GLU A 154 -3.27 15.47 0.26
CA GLU A 154 -2.73 14.24 0.86
C GLU A 154 -2.46 13.15 -0.19
N LEU A 155 -3.36 13.00 -1.16
CA LEU A 155 -3.18 12.07 -2.29
C LEU A 155 -2.02 12.46 -3.21
N ASP A 156 -1.77 13.76 -3.39
CA ASP A 156 -0.56 14.23 -4.08
C ASP A 156 0.69 13.88 -3.27
N GLY A 157 0.62 13.95 -1.93
CA GLY A 157 1.67 13.44 -1.04
C GLY A 157 2.00 11.97 -1.29
N LEU A 158 0.98 11.12 -1.46
CA LEU A 158 1.17 9.70 -1.80
C LEU A 158 1.99 9.52 -3.09
N ARG A 159 1.80 10.39 -4.08
CA ARG A 159 2.48 10.33 -5.38
C ARG A 159 3.92 10.85 -5.36
N PHE A 160 4.21 11.86 -4.52
CA PHE A 160 5.47 12.61 -4.56
C PHE A 160 6.33 12.46 -3.30
N SER A 161 5.95 11.61 -2.34
CA SER A 161 6.76 11.31 -1.16
C SER A 161 8.01 10.51 -1.59
N VAL A 162 9.10 11.22 -1.87
CA VAL A 162 10.46 10.71 -2.06
C VAL A 162 11.40 11.55 -1.22
#